data_AF-A0A1U9QM51-F1
#
_entry.id   AF-A0A1U9QM51-F1
#
_cell.length_a   1.000
_cell.length_b   1.000
_cell.length_c   1.000
_cell.angle_alpha   90.00
_cell.angle_beta   90.00
_cell.angle_gamma   90.00
#
_symmetry.space_group_name_H-M   'P 1'
#
loop_
_entity.id
_entity.type
_entity.pdbx_description
1 polymer ?
#
loop_
_entity_poly.entity_id
_entity_poly.type
_entity_poly.pdbx_seq_one_letter_code
_entity_poly.pdbx_strand_id
1 'polypeptide(L)'
;MADHLDDPLASIRFLAHLETLKVAPREQWPALDGALLVEAREAARHLDDTGRRWGWVLYGLGREQHTYALVVRLLADPATRDIGADLAREACHDWRAAPVELLPPLVRHCGQGISPAMAGALTTASISAAAMRAHGALMATIPFTPYPRARRPSGNPPPYDSATAAAVLRARPVDTGRLRHAAEIFGALLDTGPLTFRQAAQLYNLTFKRPGRMQAVCAPMWLRHAGPTALSRLLALMTPNLGDYGIGEYYSEGLARMGRHAMPALPSLTALIDRRTRIPVNDSTRDGETMLDERLLAAAIDARRAILADAAP
;
A
#
# COMPACT_ATOMS: atom_id res chain seq x y z
N MET A 1 -27.23 25.41 -10.47
CA MET A 1 -25.81 25.27 -10.91
C MET A 1 -25.68 25.74 -12.37
N ALA A 2 -26.28 26.87 -12.74
CA ALA A 2 -26.70 27.11 -14.13
C ALA A 2 -26.21 28.42 -14.77
N ASP A 3 -25.13 29.06 -14.28
CA ASP A 3 -24.65 30.31 -14.91
C ASP A 3 -23.12 30.51 -14.88
N HIS A 4 -22.34 29.43 -14.66
CA HIS A 4 -20.88 29.52 -14.56
C HIS A 4 -20.13 28.91 -15.76
N LEU A 5 -20.83 28.26 -16.69
CA LEU A 5 -20.23 27.69 -17.91
C LEU A 5 -19.93 28.76 -18.97
N ASP A 6 -20.64 29.89 -18.93
CA ASP A 6 -20.44 31.04 -19.82
C ASP A 6 -19.74 32.22 -19.11
N ASP A 7 -19.16 31.98 -17.93
CA ASP A 7 -18.46 33.00 -17.15
C ASP A 7 -17.26 33.55 -17.95
N PRO A 8 -17.00 34.87 -17.99
CA PRO A 8 -15.87 35.42 -18.74
C PRO A 8 -14.50 34.90 -18.25
N LEU A 9 -14.38 34.49 -16.99
CA LEU A 9 -13.14 33.99 -16.40
C LEU A 9 -12.97 32.49 -16.65
N ALA A 10 -11.93 32.13 -17.42
CA ALA A 10 -11.65 30.74 -17.77
C ALA A 10 -11.34 29.85 -16.54
N SER A 11 -10.82 30.42 -15.45
CA SER A 11 -10.61 29.68 -14.19
C SER A 11 -11.93 29.30 -13.51
N ILE A 12 -12.97 30.15 -13.58
CA ILE A 12 -14.31 29.83 -13.05
C ILE A 12 -14.96 28.75 -13.92
N ARG A 13 -14.90 28.90 -15.25
CA ARG A 13 -15.38 27.88 -16.18
C ARG A 13 -14.68 26.54 -15.98
N PHE A 14 -13.38 26.54 -15.74
CA PHE A 14 -12.62 25.33 -15.45
C PHE A 14 -13.20 24.58 -14.23
N LEU A 15 -13.46 25.29 -13.13
CA LEU A 15 -14.09 24.69 -11.95
C LEU A 15 -15.51 24.19 -12.23
N ALA A 16 -16.30 24.95 -13.00
CA ALA A 16 -17.66 24.55 -13.38
C ALA A 16 -17.68 23.29 -14.25
N HIS A 17 -16.76 23.18 -15.23
CA HIS A 17 -16.57 21.98 -16.04
C HIS A 17 -16.14 20.78 -15.18
N LEU A 18 -15.28 21.01 -14.19
CA LEU A 18 -14.85 19.99 -13.23
C LEU A 18 -16.00 19.42 -12.40
N GLU A 19 -16.85 20.29 -11.84
CA GLU A 19 -18.03 19.88 -11.09
C GLU A 19 -19.06 19.19 -11.98
N THR A 20 -19.22 19.67 -13.21
CA THR A 20 -20.11 19.05 -14.20
C THR A 20 -19.62 17.64 -14.56
N LEU A 21 -18.31 17.46 -14.76
CA LEU A 21 -17.71 16.18 -15.11
C LEU A 21 -17.98 15.07 -14.08
N LYS A 22 -18.09 15.41 -12.78
CA LYS A 22 -18.36 14.44 -11.70
C LYS A 22 -19.67 13.67 -11.89
N VAL A 23 -20.67 14.31 -12.47
CA VAL A 23 -22.04 13.76 -12.60
C VAL A 23 -22.45 13.55 -14.06
N ALA A 24 -21.64 14.03 -15.01
CA ALA A 24 -21.93 13.93 -16.43
C ALA A 24 -21.92 12.46 -16.92
N PRO A 25 -22.82 12.11 -17.85
CA PRO A 25 -22.81 10.80 -18.49
C PRO A 25 -21.59 10.66 -19.42
N ARG A 26 -21.19 9.42 -19.71
CA ARG A 26 -19.91 9.10 -20.37
C ARG A 26 -19.72 9.76 -21.73
N GLU A 27 -20.83 9.97 -22.44
CA GLU A 27 -20.87 10.56 -23.78
C GLU A 27 -20.41 12.03 -23.77
N GLN A 28 -20.53 12.71 -22.64
CA GLN A 28 -20.16 14.13 -22.48
C GLN A 28 -18.71 14.32 -22.02
N TRP A 29 -18.06 13.26 -21.53
CA TRP A 29 -16.70 13.36 -20.98
C TRP A 29 -15.68 13.93 -21.97
N PRO A 30 -15.62 13.50 -23.25
CA PRO A 30 -14.61 14.02 -24.18
C PRO A 30 -14.72 15.53 -24.41
N ALA A 31 -15.94 16.07 -24.45
CA ALA A 31 -16.17 17.50 -24.62
C ALA A 31 -15.72 18.28 -23.38
N LEU A 32 -16.07 17.80 -22.18
CA LEU A 32 -15.67 18.39 -20.91
C LEU A 32 -14.15 18.32 -20.71
N ASP A 33 -13.50 17.20 -21.04
CA ASP A 33 -12.04 17.08 -20.99
C ASP A 33 -11.36 18.07 -21.95
N GLY A 34 -11.93 18.25 -23.15
CA GLY A 34 -11.46 19.23 -24.13
C GLY A 34 -11.54 20.67 -23.59
N ALA A 35 -12.67 21.04 -22.98
CA ALA A 35 -12.86 22.34 -22.36
C ALA A 35 -11.87 22.59 -21.21
N LEU A 36 -11.74 21.62 -20.29
CA LEU A 36 -10.78 21.68 -19.18
C LEU A 36 -9.35 21.88 -19.68
N LEU A 37 -8.96 21.21 -20.75
CA LEU A 37 -7.63 21.36 -21.36
C LEU A 37 -7.39 22.75 -21.97
N VAL A 38 -8.41 23.34 -22.61
CA VAL A 38 -8.33 24.71 -23.15
C VAL A 38 -8.14 25.71 -22.01
N GLU A 39 -8.81 25.50 -20.89
CA GLU A 39 -8.84 26.41 -19.74
C GLU A 39 -7.68 26.19 -18.76
N ALA A 40 -6.98 25.04 -18.84
CA ALA A 40 -5.94 24.62 -17.91
C ALA A 40 -4.80 25.64 -17.73
N ARG A 41 -4.40 26.36 -18.79
CA ARG A 41 -3.35 27.38 -18.69
C ARG A 41 -3.75 28.56 -17.80
N GLU A 42 -5.01 28.97 -17.89
CA GLU A 42 -5.52 30.08 -17.08
C GLU A 42 -5.79 29.61 -15.66
N ALA A 43 -6.31 28.39 -15.50
CA ALA A 43 -6.41 27.74 -14.19
C ALA A 43 -5.05 27.67 -13.49
N ALA A 44 -3.98 27.28 -14.19
CA ALA A 44 -2.63 27.19 -13.62
C ALA A 44 -2.10 28.52 -13.04
N ARG A 45 -2.59 29.67 -13.51
CA ARG A 45 -2.17 31.00 -13.03
C ARG A 45 -2.95 31.47 -11.80
N HIS A 46 -4.19 30.99 -11.65
CA HIS A 46 -5.16 31.59 -10.74
C HIS A 46 -5.72 30.62 -9.70
N LEU A 47 -5.51 29.32 -9.88
CA LEU A 47 -6.09 28.28 -9.03
C LEU A 47 -5.00 27.36 -8.48
N ASP A 48 -4.90 27.34 -7.16
CA ASP A 48 -4.12 26.34 -6.44
C ASP A 48 -4.83 24.97 -6.46
N ASP A 49 -4.05 23.89 -6.29
CA ASP A 49 -4.53 22.50 -6.19
C ASP A 49 -5.35 22.00 -7.40
N THR A 50 -5.20 22.65 -8.56
CA THR A 50 -5.97 22.32 -9.77
C THR A 50 -5.77 20.86 -10.19
N GLY A 51 -4.51 20.38 -10.22
CA GLY A 51 -4.20 19.00 -10.57
C GLY A 51 -4.78 18.01 -9.57
N ARG A 52 -4.77 18.37 -8.28
CA ARG A 52 -5.33 17.54 -7.21
C ARG A 52 -6.84 17.36 -7.35
N ARG A 53 -7.59 18.46 -7.54
CA ARG A 53 -9.05 18.42 -7.72
C ARG A 53 -9.43 17.60 -8.94
N TRP A 54 -8.67 17.75 -10.04
CA TRP A 54 -8.88 16.97 -11.24
C TRP A 54 -8.61 15.48 -11.06
N GLY A 55 -7.55 15.13 -10.34
CA GLY A 55 -7.24 13.76 -9.96
C GLY A 55 -8.39 13.07 -9.24
N TRP A 56 -8.99 13.73 -8.25
CA TRP A 56 -10.12 13.18 -7.49
C TRP A 56 -11.35 12.89 -8.35
N VAL A 57 -11.67 13.79 -9.29
CA VAL A 57 -12.78 13.56 -10.21
C VAL A 57 -12.49 12.36 -11.11
N LEU A 58 -11.30 12.29 -11.72
CA LEU A 58 -10.94 11.17 -12.59
C LEU A 58 -10.86 9.84 -11.84
N TYR A 59 -10.42 9.85 -10.58
CA TYR A 59 -10.45 8.69 -9.70
C TYR A 59 -11.88 8.20 -9.42
N GLY A 60 -12.78 9.10 -9.03
CA GLY A 60 -14.19 8.77 -8.79
C GLY A 60 -14.89 8.19 -10.02
N LEU A 61 -14.46 8.61 -11.23
CA LEU A 61 -14.95 8.09 -12.50
C LEU A 61 -14.23 6.82 -12.99
N GLY A 62 -13.21 6.34 -12.28
CA GLY A 62 -12.43 5.14 -12.64
C GLY A 62 -11.57 5.31 -13.90
N ARG A 63 -11.14 6.53 -14.22
CA ARG A 63 -10.49 6.88 -15.50
C ARG A 63 -8.96 6.77 -15.50
N GLU A 64 -8.42 5.71 -14.89
CA GLU A 64 -6.98 5.49 -14.66
C GLU A 64 -6.08 5.81 -15.88
N GLN A 65 -6.30 5.14 -17.02
CA GLN A 65 -5.46 5.28 -18.21
C GLN A 65 -5.58 6.68 -18.85
N HIS A 66 -6.77 7.28 -18.76
CA HIS A 66 -6.97 8.64 -19.24
C HIS A 66 -6.21 9.65 -18.37
N THR A 67 -6.20 9.45 -17.04
CA THR A 67 -5.38 10.26 -16.13
C THR A 67 -3.91 10.23 -16.55
N TYR A 68 -3.37 9.07 -16.90
CA TYR A 68 -1.96 8.97 -17.30
C TYR A 68 -1.67 9.72 -18.60
N ALA A 69 -2.54 9.55 -19.61
CA ALA A 69 -2.43 10.30 -20.86
C ALA A 69 -2.54 11.82 -20.64
N LEU A 70 -3.43 12.25 -19.74
CA LEU A 70 -3.62 13.65 -19.39
C LEU A 70 -2.40 14.22 -18.66
N VAL A 71 -1.83 13.49 -17.71
CA VAL A 71 -0.56 13.85 -17.03
C VAL A 71 0.53 14.10 -18.06
N VAL A 72 0.76 13.17 -18.99
CA VAL A 72 1.80 13.32 -20.03
C VAL A 72 1.56 14.57 -20.87
N ARG A 73 0.30 14.84 -21.25
CA ARG A 73 -0.06 16.02 -22.03
C ARG A 73 0.18 17.33 -21.28
N LEU A 74 -0.17 17.39 -19.99
CA LEU A 74 0.02 18.58 -19.16
C LEU A 74 1.50 18.81 -18.83
N LEU A 75 2.27 17.76 -18.57
CA LEU A 75 3.72 17.86 -18.31
C LEU A 75 4.51 18.42 -19.51
N ALA A 76 4.03 18.15 -20.73
CA ALA A 76 4.67 18.60 -21.97
C ALA A 76 4.57 20.12 -22.18
N ASP A 77 3.57 20.80 -21.62
CA ASP A 77 3.41 22.25 -21.70
C ASP A 77 3.95 22.92 -20.42
N PRO A 78 5.01 23.75 -20.51
CA PRO A 78 5.54 24.45 -19.34
C PRO A 78 4.49 25.24 -18.54
N ALA A 79 3.43 25.74 -19.18
CA ALA A 79 2.39 26.53 -18.53
C ALA A 79 1.42 25.70 -17.66
N THR A 80 1.32 24.40 -17.87
CA THR A 80 0.41 23.50 -17.13
C THR A 80 1.15 22.36 -16.42
N ARG A 81 2.48 22.39 -16.43
CA ARG A 81 3.32 21.33 -15.88
C ARG A 81 3.04 21.03 -14.41
N ASP A 82 2.81 22.06 -13.59
CA ASP A 82 2.55 21.86 -12.17
C ASP A 82 1.18 21.19 -11.94
N ILE A 83 0.16 21.51 -12.75
CA ILE A 83 -1.11 20.77 -12.77
C ILE A 83 -0.85 19.30 -13.12
N GLY A 84 -0.04 19.04 -14.15
CA GLY A 84 0.33 17.69 -14.56
C GLY A 84 1.07 16.91 -13.46
N ALA A 85 1.96 17.57 -12.73
CA ALA A 85 2.70 16.96 -11.62
C ALA A 85 1.78 16.65 -10.43
N ASP A 86 0.92 17.58 -10.03
CA ASP A 86 -0.06 17.34 -8.95
C ASP A 86 -1.04 16.22 -9.32
N LEU A 87 -1.50 16.20 -10.58
CA LEU A 87 -2.35 15.12 -11.08
C LEU A 87 -1.63 13.77 -11.06
N ALA A 88 -0.34 13.74 -11.40
CA ALA A 88 0.48 12.54 -11.32
C ALA A 88 0.66 12.06 -9.87
N ARG A 89 0.83 13.00 -8.94
CA ARG A 89 0.94 12.72 -7.50
C ARG A 89 -0.33 12.07 -6.97
N GLU A 90 -1.50 12.64 -7.25
CA GLU A 90 -2.77 12.02 -6.85
C GLU A 90 -2.95 10.65 -7.49
N ALA A 91 -2.60 10.51 -8.77
CA ALA A 91 -2.67 9.23 -9.44
C ALA A 91 -1.80 8.16 -8.76
N CYS A 92 -0.61 8.54 -8.26
CA CYS A 92 0.26 7.65 -7.48
C CYS A 92 -0.33 7.27 -6.12
N HIS A 93 -1.13 8.13 -5.50
CA HIS A 93 -1.86 7.82 -4.27
C HIS A 93 -3.08 6.92 -4.51
N ASP A 94 -3.67 6.97 -5.69
CA ASP A 94 -4.94 6.30 -5.98
C ASP A 94 -4.75 4.92 -6.65
N TRP A 95 -3.86 4.84 -7.63
CA TRP A 95 -3.63 3.64 -8.45
C TRP A 95 -2.22 3.07 -8.25
N ARG A 96 -2.14 1.74 -8.13
CA ARG A 96 -0.87 1.04 -7.91
C ARG A 96 0.06 1.04 -9.11
N ALA A 97 -0.49 1.12 -10.33
CA ALA A 97 0.31 1.15 -11.56
C ALA A 97 0.94 2.54 -11.82
N ALA A 98 0.32 3.62 -11.31
CA ALA A 98 0.69 4.98 -11.63
C ALA A 98 2.17 5.31 -11.38
N PRO A 99 2.82 4.90 -10.27
CA PRO A 99 4.24 5.17 -10.07
C PRO A 99 5.14 4.59 -11.17
N VAL A 100 4.81 3.41 -11.70
CA VAL A 100 5.59 2.79 -12.78
C VAL A 100 5.37 3.54 -14.09
N GLU A 101 4.12 3.85 -14.42
CA GLU A 101 3.76 4.51 -15.68
C GLU A 101 4.18 6.00 -15.74
N LEU A 102 4.12 6.70 -14.61
CA LEU A 102 4.28 8.16 -14.55
C LEU A 102 5.67 8.62 -14.14
N LEU A 103 6.51 7.75 -13.56
CA LEU A 103 7.87 8.15 -13.20
C LEU A 103 8.70 8.56 -14.43
N PRO A 104 8.71 7.82 -15.56
CA PRO A 104 9.46 8.25 -16.75
C PRO A 104 9.07 9.64 -17.30
N PRO A 105 7.78 9.98 -17.53
CA PRO A 105 7.43 11.33 -17.98
C PRO A 105 7.72 12.41 -16.95
N LEU A 106 7.57 12.14 -15.64
CA LEU A 106 7.95 13.10 -14.60
C LEU A 106 9.44 13.44 -14.67
N VAL A 107 10.32 12.43 -14.78
CA VAL A 107 11.76 12.65 -14.94
C VAL A 107 12.08 13.41 -16.23
N ARG A 108 11.45 13.03 -17.35
CA ARG A 108 11.67 13.70 -18.64
C ARG A 108 11.38 15.21 -18.59
N HIS A 109 10.34 15.60 -17.84
CA HIS A 109 9.84 16.97 -17.82
C HIS A 109 10.24 17.78 -16.57
N CYS A 110 11.08 17.24 -15.68
CA CYS A 110 11.49 17.93 -14.44
C CYS A 110 12.36 19.18 -14.68
N GLY A 111 13.04 19.28 -15.83
CA GLY A 111 13.90 20.42 -16.19
C GLY A 111 15.09 20.61 -15.24
N GLN A 112 15.75 21.78 -15.32
CA GLN A 112 16.87 22.14 -14.42
C GLN A 112 16.42 22.75 -13.08
N GLY A 113 15.16 23.17 -12.96
CA GLY A 113 14.55 23.69 -11.73
C GLY A 113 13.29 22.89 -11.39
N ILE A 114 13.34 22.12 -10.31
CA ILE A 114 12.22 21.26 -9.89
C ILE A 114 11.24 22.11 -9.08
N SER A 115 10.02 22.29 -9.59
CA SER A 115 8.94 22.95 -8.85
C SER A 115 8.51 22.12 -7.63
N PRO A 116 7.86 22.73 -6.61
CA PRO A 116 7.32 21.98 -5.48
C PRO A 116 6.36 20.86 -5.88
N ALA A 117 5.48 21.11 -6.87
CA ALA A 117 4.55 20.11 -7.40
C ALA A 117 5.29 18.92 -8.02
N MET A 118 6.30 19.20 -8.86
CA MET A 118 7.15 18.16 -9.46
C MET A 118 7.92 17.36 -8.39
N ALA A 119 8.51 18.05 -7.41
CA ALA A 119 9.21 17.39 -6.30
C ALA A 119 8.27 16.48 -5.50
N GLY A 120 7.03 16.93 -5.25
CA GLY A 120 6.00 16.14 -4.58
C GLY A 120 5.62 14.89 -5.37
N ALA A 121 5.40 15.01 -6.68
CA ALA A 121 5.05 13.89 -7.55
C ALA A 121 6.16 12.83 -7.60
N LEU A 122 7.42 13.26 -7.76
CA LEU A 122 8.60 12.40 -7.74
C LEU A 122 8.78 11.72 -6.38
N THR A 123 8.54 12.46 -5.29
CA THR A 123 8.55 11.92 -3.92
C THR A 123 7.59 10.76 -3.78
N THR A 124 6.32 10.96 -4.12
CA THR A 124 5.29 9.92 -4.02
C THR A 124 5.59 8.74 -4.93
N ALA A 125 5.98 8.98 -6.19
CA ALA A 125 6.32 7.89 -7.11
C ALA A 125 7.48 7.05 -6.58
N SER A 126 8.46 7.66 -5.92
CA SER A 126 9.62 6.97 -5.33
C SER A 126 9.29 6.05 -4.15
N ILE A 127 8.10 6.18 -3.55
CA ILE A 127 7.63 5.27 -2.50
C ILE A 127 7.43 3.86 -3.08
N SER A 128 7.02 3.76 -4.35
CA SER A 128 6.77 2.46 -4.98
C SER A 128 8.05 1.68 -5.24
N ALA A 129 8.16 0.52 -4.60
CA ALA A 129 9.31 -0.36 -4.80
C ALA A 129 9.34 -0.91 -6.24
N ALA A 130 8.19 -1.08 -6.88
CA ALA A 130 8.11 -1.50 -8.27
C ALA A 130 8.66 -0.44 -9.22
N ALA A 131 8.24 0.82 -9.07
CA ALA A 131 8.75 1.93 -9.87
C ALA A 131 10.26 2.12 -9.67
N MET A 132 10.76 2.04 -8.44
CA MET A 132 12.19 2.17 -8.17
C MET A 132 13.02 1.02 -8.73
N ARG A 133 12.48 -0.20 -8.80
CA ARG A 133 13.15 -1.30 -9.50
C ARG A 133 13.18 -1.11 -11.01
N ALA A 134 12.08 -0.64 -11.60
CA ALA A 134 11.96 -0.46 -13.04
C ALA A 134 12.73 0.77 -13.57
N HIS A 135 12.74 1.86 -12.79
CA HIS A 135 13.15 3.19 -13.26
C HIS A 135 14.08 3.92 -12.28
N GLY A 136 14.58 3.25 -11.25
CA GLY A 136 15.47 3.88 -10.26
C GLY A 136 16.73 4.51 -10.86
N ALA A 137 17.25 3.96 -11.97
CA ALA A 137 18.37 4.53 -12.70
C ALA A 137 18.04 5.89 -13.33
N LEU A 138 16.82 6.06 -13.87
CA LEU A 138 16.35 7.37 -14.34
C LEU A 138 16.25 8.35 -13.18
N MET A 139 15.73 7.88 -12.04
CA MET A 139 15.58 8.71 -10.85
C MET A 139 16.92 9.25 -10.32
N ALA A 140 17.98 8.45 -10.39
CA ALA A 140 19.31 8.83 -9.93
C ALA A 140 19.96 9.96 -10.75
N THR A 141 19.40 10.32 -11.91
CA THR A 141 19.93 11.39 -12.78
C THR A 141 19.51 12.80 -12.35
N ILE A 142 18.59 12.92 -11.39
CA ILE A 142 18.07 14.22 -10.95
C ILE A 142 18.45 14.50 -9.48
N PRO A 143 18.64 15.78 -9.10
CA PRO A 143 18.95 16.15 -7.72
C PRO A 143 17.68 16.03 -6.86
N PHE A 144 17.46 14.83 -6.31
CA PHE A 144 16.25 14.46 -5.60
C PHE A 144 16.56 13.64 -4.35
N THR A 145 15.82 13.91 -3.27
CA THR A 145 15.90 13.15 -2.00
C THR A 145 14.70 12.21 -1.91
N PRO A 146 14.90 10.88 -1.98
CA PRO A 146 13.81 9.91 -1.85
C PRO A 146 13.06 10.04 -0.53
N TYR A 147 11.79 9.63 -0.54
CA TYR A 147 10.99 9.59 0.69
C TYR A 147 11.69 8.74 1.76
N PRO A 148 11.83 9.22 3.00
CA PRO A 148 12.55 8.51 4.04
C PRO A 148 11.88 7.16 4.31
N ARG A 149 12.60 6.07 4.05
CA ARG A 149 12.17 4.76 4.53
C ARG A 149 12.25 4.76 6.05
N ALA A 150 11.11 4.86 6.71
CA ALA A 150 10.99 4.56 8.13
C ALA A 150 11.15 3.03 8.35
N ARG A 151 12.34 2.49 8.05
CA ARG A 151 12.67 1.13 8.40
C ARG A 151 12.93 1.13 9.90
N ARG A 152 11.94 0.70 10.69
CA ARG A 152 12.27 0.20 12.03
C ARG A 152 13.19 -1.00 11.80
N PRO A 153 14.43 -0.99 12.32
CA PRO A 153 15.21 -2.21 12.35
C PRO A 153 14.38 -3.21 13.13
N SER A 154 13.97 -4.30 12.50
CA SER A 154 13.68 -5.52 13.22
C SER A 154 15.04 -5.96 13.79
N GLY A 155 15.42 -5.42 14.95
CA GLY A 155 16.60 -5.90 15.65
C GLY A 155 16.47 -7.41 15.77
N ASN A 156 17.56 -8.14 15.50
CA ASN A 156 17.55 -9.58 15.65
C ASN A 156 17.05 -9.89 17.07
N PRO A 157 15.94 -10.63 17.20
CA PRO A 157 15.46 -11.02 18.51
C PRO A 157 16.58 -11.82 19.20
N PRO A 158 16.75 -11.68 20.53
CA PRO A 158 17.72 -12.49 21.24
C PRO A 158 17.39 -13.98 21.02
N PRO A 159 18.39 -14.84 20.79
CA PRO A 159 18.15 -16.28 20.73
C PRO A 159 17.62 -16.75 22.09
N TYR A 160 16.56 -17.55 22.08
CA TYR A 160 16.03 -18.22 23.26
C TYR A 160 16.40 -19.70 23.19
N ASP A 161 16.96 -20.24 24.27
CA ASP A 161 16.98 -21.69 24.48
C ASP A 161 15.67 -22.13 25.18
N SER A 162 15.41 -23.44 25.18
CA SER A 162 14.18 -24.00 25.75
C SER A 162 14.04 -23.72 27.26
N ALA A 163 15.14 -23.71 28.01
CA ALA A 163 15.15 -23.41 29.45
C ALA A 163 14.73 -21.95 29.74
N THR A 164 15.31 -20.99 29.01
CA THR A 164 15.00 -19.57 29.12
C THR A 164 13.58 -19.29 28.64
N ALA A 165 13.15 -19.88 27.53
CA ALA A 165 11.78 -19.77 27.03
C ALA A 165 10.76 -20.28 28.05
N ALA A 166 11.02 -21.43 28.67
CA ALA A 166 10.16 -21.99 29.71
C ALA A 166 10.13 -21.12 30.98
N ALA A 167 11.26 -20.54 31.38
CA ALA A 167 11.31 -19.60 32.51
C ALA A 167 10.47 -18.33 32.24
N VAL A 168 10.59 -17.76 31.03
CA VAL A 168 9.80 -16.59 30.61
C VAL A 168 8.30 -16.91 30.65
N LEU A 169 7.87 -18.05 30.10
CA LEU A 169 6.45 -18.41 30.09
C LEU A 169 5.90 -18.73 31.49
N ARG A 170 6.70 -19.33 32.39
CA ARG A 170 6.30 -19.55 33.79
C ARG A 170 6.01 -18.25 34.53
N ALA A 171 6.78 -17.20 34.27
CA ALA A 171 6.58 -15.87 34.84
C ALA A 171 5.37 -15.11 34.25
N ARG A 172 4.73 -15.64 33.21
CA ARG A 172 3.56 -15.02 32.57
C ARG A 172 2.27 -15.74 32.98
N PRO A 173 1.15 -14.99 33.05
CA PRO A 173 -0.15 -15.60 33.30
C PRO A 173 -0.59 -16.41 32.07
N VAL A 174 -1.55 -17.31 32.28
CA VAL A 174 -2.06 -18.19 31.20
C VAL A 174 -2.83 -17.38 30.17
N ASP A 175 -3.57 -16.36 30.61
CA ASP A 175 -4.43 -15.50 29.80
C ASP A 175 -3.69 -14.33 29.14
N THR A 176 -2.35 -14.41 29.05
CA THR A 176 -1.52 -13.36 28.44
C THR A 176 -1.99 -13.01 27.03
N GLY A 177 -2.32 -11.74 26.81
CA GLY A 177 -2.72 -11.23 25.49
C GLY A 177 -1.55 -10.67 24.67
N ARG A 178 -0.35 -10.55 25.27
CA ARG A 178 0.84 -10.01 24.61
C ARG A 178 2.09 -10.68 25.16
N LEU A 179 2.98 -11.08 24.26
CA LEU A 179 4.29 -11.61 24.61
C LEU A 179 5.32 -11.10 23.61
N ARG A 180 6.29 -10.31 24.08
CA ARG A 180 7.42 -9.90 23.24
C ARG A 180 8.22 -11.16 22.88
N HIS A 181 8.64 -11.27 21.63
CA HIS A 181 9.37 -12.44 21.11
C HIS A 181 8.59 -13.78 21.20
N ALA A 182 7.28 -13.74 21.03
CA ALA A 182 6.44 -14.93 21.14
C ALA A 182 6.85 -16.04 20.17
N ALA A 183 7.16 -15.72 18.90
CA ALA A 183 7.56 -16.72 17.91
C ALA A 183 8.87 -17.42 18.30
N GLU A 184 9.83 -16.67 18.83
CA GLU A 184 11.14 -17.19 19.24
C GLU A 184 11.02 -18.04 20.51
N ILE A 185 10.23 -17.58 21.49
CA ILE A 185 9.97 -18.31 22.74
C ILE A 185 9.26 -19.64 22.45
N PHE A 186 8.17 -19.63 21.69
CA PHE A 186 7.44 -20.85 21.38
C PHE A 186 8.19 -21.74 20.38
N GLY A 187 8.93 -21.15 19.45
CA GLY A 187 9.81 -21.87 18.53
C GLY A 187 10.85 -22.70 19.27
N ALA A 188 11.60 -22.08 20.18
CA ALA A 188 12.61 -22.76 20.99
C ALA A 188 12.05 -23.92 21.81
N LEU A 189 10.82 -23.81 22.31
CA LEU A 189 10.16 -24.89 23.04
C LEU A 189 9.76 -26.03 22.09
N LEU A 190 9.13 -25.71 20.96
CA LEU A 190 8.68 -26.68 19.95
C LEU A 190 9.84 -27.43 19.28
N ASP A 191 11.02 -26.81 19.20
CA ASP A 191 12.24 -27.46 18.70
C ASP A 191 12.75 -28.55 19.66
N THR A 192 12.42 -28.45 20.95
CA THR A 192 12.83 -29.44 21.98
C THR A 192 11.78 -30.49 22.31
N GLY A 193 10.52 -30.29 21.90
CA GLY A 193 9.45 -31.25 22.16
C GLY A 193 8.05 -30.62 22.25
N PRO A 194 7.04 -31.41 22.64
CA PRO A 194 5.67 -30.93 22.76
C PRO A 194 5.54 -29.90 23.88
N LEU A 195 4.68 -28.91 23.67
CA LEU A 195 4.33 -27.92 24.70
C LEU A 195 3.58 -28.60 25.85
N THR A 196 3.89 -28.19 27.08
CA THR A 196 3.04 -28.53 28.24
C THR A 196 1.65 -27.91 28.08
N PHE A 197 0.65 -28.45 28.78
CA PHE A 197 -0.73 -27.93 28.76
C PHE A 197 -0.79 -26.41 29.03
N ARG A 198 -0.02 -25.92 30.01
CA ARG A 198 0.03 -24.50 30.34
C ARG A 198 0.59 -23.66 29.19
N GLN A 199 1.67 -24.10 28.57
CA GLN A 199 2.31 -23.39 27.45
C GLN A 199 1.39 -23.40 26.22
N ALA A 200 0.72 -24.52 25.94
CA ALA A 200 -0.27 -24.62 24.88
C ALA A 200 -1.44 -23.65 25.12
N ALA A 201 -1.95 -23.55 26.36
CA ALA A 201 -3.00 -22.60 26.70
C ALA A 201 -2.56 -21.12 26.52
N GLN A 202 -1.30 -20.80 26.85
CA GLN A 202 -0.74 -19.47 26.58
C GLN A 202 -0.66 -19.18 25.08
N LEU A 203 -0.16 -20.13 24.28
CA LEU A 203 -0.09 -19.99 22.83
C LEU A 203 -1.49 -19.85 22.20
N TYR A 204 -2.45 -20.65 22.67
CA TYR A 204 -3.85 -20.56 22.24
C TYR A 204 -4.42 -19.16 22.49
N ASN A 205 -4.19 -18.60 23.69
CA ASN A 205 -4.69 -17.26 24.03
C ASN A 205 -4.06 -16.17 23.16
N LEU A 206 -2.76 -16.25 22.89
CA LEU A 206 -2.07 -15.32 21.99
C LEU A 206 -2.54 -15.45 20.54
N THR A 207 -2.95 -16.64 20.13
CA THR A 207 -3.42 -16.94 18.75
C THR A 207 -4.89 -16.58 18.55
N PHE A 208 -5.78 -16.90 19.49
CA PHE A 208 -7.23 -16.86 19.23
C PHE A 208 -8.03 -15.82 20.01
N LYS A 209 -7.50 -15.20 21.08
CA LYS A 209 -8.32 -14.26 21.87
C LYS A 209 -8.53 -12.90 21.21
N ARG A 210 -7.54 -12.37 20.48
CA ARG A 210 -7.60 -11.01 19.92
C ARG A 210 -6.98 -10.97 18.53
N PRO A 211 -7.67 -10.37 17.54
CA PRO A 211 -7.07 -10.10 16.24
C PRO A 211 -5.82 -9.21 16.35
N GLY A 212 -4.93 -9.38 15.38
CA GLY A 212 -3.78 -8.49 15.17
C GLY A 212 -2.43 -9.19 15.21
N ARG A 213 -1.37 -8.39 15.40
CA ARG A 213 0.02 -8.84 15.25
C ARG A 213 0.33 -10.13 16.00
N MET A 214 -0.10 -10.24 17.27
CA MET A 214 0.23 -11.40 18.10
C MET A 214 -0.37 -12.69 17.55
N GLN A 215 -1.59 -12.60 17.05
CA GLN A 215 -2.29 -13.71 16.42
C GLN A 215 -1.55 -14.20 15.16
N ALA A 216 -1.15 -13.27 14.29
CA ALA A 216 -0.42 -13.60 13.07
C ALA A 216 0.97 -14.23 13.34
N VAL A 217 1.67 -13.73 14.37
CA VAL A 217 2.99 -14.25 14.80
C VAL A 217 2.87 -15.65 15.42
N CYS A 218 1.79 -15.92 16.17
CA CYS A 218 1.61 -17.17 16.90
C CYS A 218 0.93 -18.28 16.06
N ALA A 219 0.18 -17.92 15.01
CA ALA A 219 -0.51 -18.89 14.15
C ALA A 219 0.40 -20.01 13.59
N PRO A 220 1.61 -19.72 13.07
CA PRO A 220 2.53 -20.78 12.62
C PRO A 220 2.98 -21.70 13.76
N MET A 221 3.20 -21.17 14.96
CA MET A 221 3.58 -21.97 16.12
C MET A 221 2.42 -22.85 16.58
N TRP A 222 1.19 -22.33 16.54
CA TRP A 222 0.00 -23.13 16.84
C TRP A 222 -0.19 -24.25 15.81
N LEU A 223 0.05 -23.98 14.52
CA LEU A 223 0.01 -25.02 13.48
C LEU A 223 1.06 -26.11 13.74
N ARG A 224 2.29 -25.73 14.10
CA ARG A 224 3.36 -26.69 14.47
C ARG A 224 2.95 -27.55 15.68
N HIS A 225 2.28 -26.96 16.67
CA HIS A 225 1.86 -27.66 17.88
C HIS A 225 0.64 -28.58 17.67
N ALA A 226 -0.43 -28.06 17.07
CA ALA A 226 -1.72 -28.73 16.93
C ALA A 226 -1.84 -29.56 15.64
N GLY A 227 -0.92 -29.37 14.70
CA GLY A 227 -0.90 -30.08 13.42
C GLY A 227 -1.95 -29.59 12.41
N PRO A 228 -2.11 -30.32 11.29
CA PRO A 228 -2.93 -29.88 10.16
C PRO A 228 -4.42 -29.65 10.47
N THR A 229 -4.96 -30.26 11.53
CA THR A 229 -6.36 -30.09 11.94
C THR A 229 -6.68 -28.66 12.38
N ALA A 230 -5.68 -27.88 12.79
CA ALA A 230 -5.84 -26.47 13.14
C ALA A 230 -5.90 -25.54 11.92
N LEU A 231 -5.53 -26.02 10.73
CA LEU A 231 -5.29 -25.17 9.56
C LEU A 231 -6.52 -24.37 9.13
N SER A 232 -7.68 -25.02 9.01
CA SER A 232 -8.92 -24.36 8.56
C SER A 232 -9.29 -23.18 9.45
N ARG A 233 -9.19 -23.37 10.78
CA ARG A 233 -9.46 -22.34 11.77
C ARG A 233 -8.46 -21.19 11.71
N LEU A 234 -7.18 -21.48 11.50
CA LEU A 234 -6.15 -20.45 11.35
C LEU A 234 -6.39 -19.63 10.08
N LEU A 235 -6.63 -20.28 8.94
CA LEU A 235 -6.87 -19.59 7.68
C LEU A 235 -8.13 -18.72 7.72
N ALA A 236 -9.24 -19.25 8.27
CA ALA A 236 -10.50 -18.50 8.43
C ALA A 236 -10.34 -17.22 9.26
N LEU A 237 -9.32 -17.17 10.11
CA LEU A 237 -9.03 -16.05 11.00
C LEU A 237 -7.99 -15.08 10.41
N MET A 238 -7.08 -15.57 9.57
CA MET A 238 -6.03 -14.75 8.96
C MET A 238 -6.45 -14.13 7.63
N THR A 239 -7.09 -14.89 6.73
CA THR A 239 -7.36 -14.44 5.36
C THR A 239 -8.30 -13.24 5.24
N PRO A 240 -9.34 -13.05 6.08
CA PRO A 240 -10.20 -11.87 5.99
C PRO A 240 -9.46 -10.56 6.31
N ASN A 241 -8.36 -10.65 7.06
CA ASN A 241 -7.61 -9.48 7.55
C ASN A 241 -6.41 -9.12 6.67
N LEU A 242 -6.22 -9.79 5.53
CA LEU A 242 -5.10 -9.52 4.63
C LEU A 242 -5.16 -8.11 4.01
N GLY A 243 -6.36 -7.57 3.81
CA GLY A 243 -6.56 -6.21 3.31
C GLY A 243 -6.49 -5.11 4.39
N ASP A 244 -6.24 -5.46 5.65
CA ASP A 244 -6.14 -4.48 6.74
C ASP A 244 -4.74 -3.87 6.77
N TYR A 245 -4.65 -2.54 6.76
CA TYR A 245 -3.39 -1.81 6.72
C TYR A 245 -2.56 -1.91 8.01
N GLY A 246 -3.21 -2.10 9.16
CA GLY A 246 -2.57 -2.15 10.46
C GLY A 246 -2.04 -3.55 10.80
N ILE A 247 -2.68 -4.59 10.26
CA ILE A 247 -2.39 -5.98 10.64
C ILE A 247 -2.14 -6.94 9.48
N GLY A 248 -2.52 -6.60 8.25
CA GLY A 248 -2.40 -7.45 7.06
C GLY A 248 -0.96 -7.82 6.68
N GLU A 249 0.00 -6.93 6.93
CA GLU A 249 1.43 -7.22 6.77
C GLU A 249 1.83 -8.42 7.65
N TYR A 250 1.45 -8.40 8.93
CA TYR A 250 1.76 -9.49 9.85
C TYR A 250 1.06 -10.80 9.46
N TYR A 251 -0.20 -10.74 9.00
CA TYR A 251 -0.89 -11.94 8.52
C TYR A 251 -0.22 -12.54 7.29
N SER A 252 0.22 -11.71 6.34
CA SER A 252 0.97 -12.15 5.17
C SER A 252 2.27 -12.84 5.58
N GLU A 253 3.04 -12.24 6.51
CA GLU A 253 4.23 -12.90 7.06
C GLU A 253 3.92 -14.21 7.80
N GLY A 254 2.82 -14.26 8.55
CA GLY A 254 2.37 -15.46 9.23
C GLY A 254 2.06 -16.59 8.25
N LEU A 255 1.33 -16.28 7.16
CA LEU A 255 1.07 -17.24 6.08
C LEU A 255 2.36 -17.69 5.40
N ALA A 256 3.31 -16.79 5.17
CA ALA A 256 4.63 -17.12 4.64
C ALA A 256 5.36 -18.16 5.52
N ARG A 257 5.32 -17.98 6.85
CA ARG A 257 5.92 -18.91 7.83
C ARG A 257 5.18 -20.26 7.94
N MET A 258 3.92 -20.34 7.51
CA MET A 258 3.18 -21.60 7.41
C MET A 258 3.57 -22.41 6.17
N GLY A 259 4.30 -21.81 5.21
CA GLY A 259 4.79 -22.47 4.00
C GLY A 259 3.66 -23.08 3.17
N ARG A 260 3.88 -24.30 2.66
CA ARG A 260 2.91 -25.04 1.84
C ARG A 260 1.53 -25.23 2.49
N HIS A 261 1.44 -25.19 3.83
CA HIS A 261 0.15 -25.32 4.52
C HIS A 261 -0.77 -24.13 4.23
N ALA A 262 -0.23 -22.96 3.86
CA ALA A 262 -1.00 -21.77 3.52
C ALA A 262 -1.44 -21.71 2.05
N MET A 263 -1.25 -22.77 1.24
CA MET A 263 -1.74 -22.84 -0.14
C MET A 263 -3.21 -22.39 -0.33
N PRO A 264 -4.17 -22.74 0.55
CA PRO A 264 -5.56 -22.29 0.40
C PRO A 264 -5.76 -20.76 0.57
N ALA A 265 -4.76 -20.04 1.08
CA ALA A 265 -4.78 -18.57 1.18
C ALA A 265 -4.32 -17.85 -0.10
N LEU A 266 -3.76 -18.58 -1.08
CA LEU A 266 -3.25 -17.98 -2.32
C LEU A 266 -4.28 -17.16 -3.10
N PRO A 267 -5.57 -17.54 -3.20
CA PRO A 267 -6.56 -16.70 -3.86
C PRO A 267 -6.72 -15.33 -3.19
N SER A 268 -6.74 -15.28 -1.85
CA SER A 268 -6.85 -14.02 -1.10
C SER A 268 -5.59 -13.15 -1.23
N LEU A 269 -4.40 -13.76 -1.18
CA LEU A 269 -3.13 -13.06 -1.43
C LEU A 269 -3.06 -12.52 -2.87
N THR A 270 -3.48 -13.30 -3.84
CA THR A 270 -3.49 -12.91 -5.26
C THR A 270 -4.48 -11.78 -5.49
N ALA A 271 -5.69 -11.88 -4.94
CA ALA A 271 -6.67 -10.80 -4.99
C ALA A 271 -6.12 -9.50 -4.37
N LEU A 272 -5.36 -9.58 -3.26
CA LEU A 272 -4.69 -8.44 -2.65
C LEU A 272 -3.59 -7.86 -3.56
N ILE A 273 -2.80 -8.70 -4.22
CA ILE A 273 -1.71 -8.29 -5.13
C ILE A 273 -2.27 -7.59 -6.37
N ASP A 274 -3.31 -8.18 -6.96
CA ASP A 274 -3.88 -7.78 -8.25
C ASP A 274 -4.82 -6.57 -8.14
N ARG A 275 -5.02 -6.02 -6.93
CA ARG A 275 -5.78 -4.78 -6.77
C ARG A 275 -5.17 -3.67 -7.59
N ARG A 276 -6.03 -2.95 -8.32
CA ARG A 276 -5.63 -1.77 -9.09
C ARG A 276 -5.53 -0.52 -8.22
N THR A 277 -6.41 -0.39 -7.24
CA THR A 277 -6.50 0.78 -6.35
C THR A 277 -5.88 0.52 -4.99
N ARG A 278 -5.31 1.56 -4.41
CA ARG A 278 -4.76 1.54 -3.05
C ARG A 278 -5.87 1.45 -2.00
N ILE A 279 -5.52 1.01 -0.80
CA ILE A 279 -6.41 0.99 0.36
C ILE A 279 -6.35 2.38 1.01
N PRO A 280 -7.47 3.09 1.20
CA PRO A 280 -7.49 4.29 2.03
C PRO A 280 -7.31 3.91 3.50
N VAL A 281 -6.42 4.60 4.21
CA VAL A 281 -5.99 4.20 5.56
C VAL A 281 -6.41 5.20 6.65
N ASN A 282 -6.85 6.40 6.27
CA ASN A 282 -7.06 7.53 7.18
C ASN A 282 -5.84 7.72 8.13
N ASP A 283 -4.63 7.64 7.57
CA ASP A 283 -3.40 8.00 8.29
C ASP A 283 -3.15 9.51 8.21
N SER A 284 -2.17 9.99 8.96
CA SER A 284 -1.72 11.37 9.05
C SER A 284 -1.34 12.02 7.70
N THR A 285 -0.90 11.25 6.68
CA THR A 285 -0.58 11.77 5.33
C THR A 285 -0.84 10.73 4.22
N ARG A 286 -1.25 11.17 3.03
CA ARG A 286 -1.45 10.29 1.84
C ARG A 286 -0.16 9.54 1.41
N ASP A 287 1.00 10.15 1.58
CA ASP A 287 2.29 9.49 1.33
C ASP A 287 2.54 8.36 2.36
N GLY A 288 2.17 8.58 3.62
CA GLY A 288 2.15 7.55 4.65
C GLY A 288 1.23 6.37 4.30
N GLU A 289 0.01 6.65 3.81
CA GLU A 289 -0.92 5.63 3.35
C GLU A 289 -0.35 4.84 2.16
N THR A 290 0.24 5.54 1.20
CA THR A 290 0.92 4.94 0.04
C THR A 290 2.04 4.01 0.49
N MET A 291 2.84 4.43 1.46
CA MET A 291 3.91 3.61 2.02
C MET A 291 3.36 2.35 2.74
N LEU A 292 2.25 2.46 3.46
CA LEU A 292 1.60 1.32 4.10
C LEU A 292 1.05 0.32 3.07
N ASP A 293 0.41 0.80 2.01
CA ASP A 293 -0.08 -0.04 0.91
C ASP A 293 1.08 -0.75 0.18
N GLU A 294 2.19 -0.06 -0.10
CA GLU A 294 3.38 -0.67 -0.71
C GLU A 294 4.03 -1.75 0.18
N ARG A 295 4.05 -1.54 1.51
CA ARG A 295 4.52 -2.55 2.47
C ARG A 295 3.61 -3.77 2.49
N LEU A 296 2.30 -3.55 2.52
CA LEU A 296 1.32 -4.63 2.50
C LEU A 296 1.43 -5.44 1.20
N LEU A 297 1.54 -4.77 0.05
CA LEU A 297 1.75 -5.41 -1.24
C LEU A 297 3.05 -6.24 -1.26
N ALA A 298 4.15 -5.69 -0.77
CA ALA A 298 5.42 -6.41 -0.67
C ALA A 298 5.29 -7.67 0.19
N ALA A 299 4.68 -7.55 1.37
CA ALA A 299 4.45 -8.69 2.26
C ALA A 299 3.56 -9.77 1.62
N ALA A 300 2.54 -9.38 0.86
CA ALA A 300 1.68 -10.31 0.13
C ALA A 300 2.43 -11.03 -0.99
N ILE A 301 3.26 -10.31 -1.77
CA ILE A 301 4.10 -10.89 -2.82
C ILE A 301 5.09 -11.89 -2.22
N ASP A 302 5.75 -11.52 -1.13
CA ASP A 302 6.74 -12.38 -0.48
C ASP A 302 6.09 -13.60 0.17
N ALA A 303 4.90 -13.45 0.77
CA ALA A 303 4.11 -14.57 1.26
C ALA A 303 3.72 -15.55 0.14
N ARG A 304 3.22 -15.02 -0.99
CA ARG A 304 2.89 -15.85 -2.15
C ARG A 304 4.12 -16.60 -2.66
N ARG A 305 5.27 -15.95 -2.76
CA ARG A 305 6.54 -16.58 -3.16
C ARG A 305 6.96 -17.67 -2.19
N ALA A 306 6.92 -17.42 -0.89
CA ALA A 306 7.29 -18.40 0.13
C ALA A 306 6.41 -19.66 0.08
N ILE A 307 5.09 -19.48 -0.04
CA ILE A 307 4.12 -20.58 -0.15
C ILE A 307 4.39 -21.43 -1.40
N LEU A 308 4.69 -20.80 -2.54
CA LEU A 308 4.95 -21.49 -3.81
C LEU A 308 6.33 -22.15 -3.85
N ALA A 309 7.36 -21.54 -3.25
CA ALA A 309 8.70 -22.12 -3.19
C ALA A 309 8.74 -23.42 -2.38
N ASP A 310 7.95 -23.49 -1.30
CA ASP A 310 7.80 -24.69 -0.46
C ASP A 310 6.87 -25.76 -1.08
N ALA A 311 6.24 -25.45 -2.21
CA ALA A 311 5.42 -26.36 -3.00
C ALA A 311 6.15 -26.96 -4.21
N ALA A 312 7.35 -26.47 -4.54
CA ALA A 312 8.19 -27.05 -5.58
C ALA A 312 8.85 -28.34 -5.05
N PRO A 313 8.81 -29.45 -5.81
CA PRO A 313 9.34 -30.76 -5.40
C PRO A 313 10.87 -30.80 -5.29
#